data_AF-A0A521U558-F1
#
_entry.id   AF-A0A521U558-F1
#
_cell.length_a   1.000
_cell.length_b   1.000
_cell.length_c   1.000
_cell.angle_alpha   90.00
_cell.angle_beta   90.00
_cell.angle_gamma   90.00
#
_symmetry.space_group_name_H-M   'P 1'
#
loop_
_entity.id
_entity.type
_entity.pdbx_description
1 polymer ?
#
loop_
_entity_poly.entity_id
_entity_poly.type
_entity_poly.pdbx_seq_one_letter_code
_entity_poly.pdbx_strand_id
1 'polypeptide(L)'
;MTTMHMGGPACESCGRPMTVGTSSKYCEVCSDSKGSLLSYEEVHRRLVEKEFMGRNGMQREQAEVAARNALSRMPAWKGGAR
;
A
#
# COMPACT_ATOMS: atom_id res chain seq x y z
N MET A 1 22.56 -15.43 14.97
CA MET A 1 21.66 -14.36 15.46
C MET A 1 21.68 -13.28 14.39
N THR A 2 20.82 -13.38 13.38
CA THR A 2 20.85 -12.47 12.22
C THR A 2 20.28 -11.12 12.65
N THR A 3 21.10 -10.08 12.55
CA THR A 3 20.75 -8.67 12.73
C THR A 3 19.58 -8.32 11.80
N MET A 4 18.37 -8.31 12.37
CA MET A 4 17.21 -7.72 11.70
C MET A 4 17.45 -6.22 11.65
N HIS A 5 17.70 -5.71 10.44
CA HIS A 5 17.79 -4.28 10.20
C HIS A 5 16.50 -3.63 10.71
N MET A 6 16.64 -2.68 11.62
CA MET A 6 15.53 -1.92 12.19
C MET A 6 14.91 -1.03 11.10
N GLY A 7 14.06 -1.61 10.26
CA GLY A 7 12.99 -0.87 9.59
C GLY A 7 11.93 -0.52 10.63
N GLY A 8 11.24 0.61 10.46
CA GLY A 8 10.08 0.95 11.28
C GLY A 8 8.98 -0.12 11.19
N PRO A 9 7.91 -0.03 12.00
CA PRO A 9 6.81 -0.98 11.92
C PRO A 9 6.29 -1.10 10.48
N ALA A 10 5.90 -2.31 10.08
CA ALA A 10 5.30 -2.51 8.77
C ALA A 10 3.94 -1.80 8.70
N CYS A 11 3.61 -1.21 7.56
CA CYS A 11 2.31 -0.60 7.32
C CYS A 11 1.19 -1.64 7.49
N GLU A 12 0.24 -1.39 8.39
CA GLU A 12 -0.87 -2.32 8.64
C GLU A 12 -1.81 -2.46 7.43
N SER A 13 -1.75 -1.54 6.47
CA SER A 13 -2.51 -1.63 5.22
C SER A 13 -1.83 -2.50 4.18
N CYS A 14 -0.61 -2.14 3.77
CA CYS A 14 0.07 -2.73 2.62
C CYS A 14 1.26 -3.64 2.97
N GLY A 15 1.63 -3.74 4.24
CA GLY A 15 2.74 -4.58 4.72
C GLY A 15 4.14 -4.08 4.36
N ARG A 16 4.28 -2.92 3.69
CA ARG A 16 5.58 -2.34 3.35
C ARG A 16 6.28 -1.80 4.60
N PRO A 17 7.62 -1.93 4.70
CA PRO A 17 8.37 -1.34 5.80
C PRO A 17 8.20 0.19 5.78
N MET A 18 7.92 0.77 6.95
CA MET A 18 7.81 2.21 7.08
C MET A 18 9.13 2.82 7.58
N THR A 19 9.32 4.10 7.31
CA THR A 19 10.47 4.86 7.83
C THR A 19 10.49 4.82 9.35
N VAL A 20 11.66 4.60 9.94
CA VAL A 20 11.86 4.62 11.40
C VAL A 20 11.40 5.95 11.99
N GLY A 21 10.72 5.90 13.15
CA GLY A 21 10.21 7.09 13.84
C GLY A 21 8.82 7.57 13.43
N THR A 22 8.13 6.86 12.53
CA THR A 22 6.71 7.08 12.27
C THR A 22 5.84 6.45 13.37
N SER A 23 4.97 7.24 13.98
CA SER A 23 3.93 6.76 14.91
C SER A 23 2.64 6.34 14.20
N SER A 24 2.61 6.41 12.86
CA SER A 24 1.42 6.11 12.05
C SER A 24 1.31 4.61 11.81
N LYS A 25 0.08 4.08 11.88
CA LYS A 25 -0.23 2.68 11.53
C LYS A 25 -0.10 2.40 10.04
N TYR A 26 -0.20 3.44 9.23
CA TYR A 26 -0.25 3.37 7.77
C TYR A 26 0.79 4.31 7.15
N CYS A 27 1.35 3.92 6.01
CA CYS A 27 2.23 4.78 5.22
C CYS A 27 1.46 5.88 4.49
N GLU A 28 2.16 6.93 4.05
CA GLU A 28 1.61 8.08 3.32
C GLU A 28 0.78 7.71 2.08
N VAL A 29 1.07 6.55 1.49
CA VAL A 29 0.34 6.05 0.32
C VAL A 29 -1.02 5.47 0.71
N CYS A 30 -1.10 4.85 1.88
CA CYS A 30 -2.29 4.17 2.39
C CYS A 30 -3.14 5.05 3.31
N SER A 31 -2.63 6.19 3.77
CA SER A 31 -3.36 7.09 4.66
C SER A 31 -3.69 8.45 4.04
N ASP A 32 -4.72 9.09 4.60
CA ASP A 32 -4.99 10.51 4.39
C ASP A 32 -4.05 11.41 5.22
N SER A 33 -4.25 12.73 5.11
CA SER A 33 -3.49 13.73 5.87
C SER A 33 -3.72 13.68 7.38
N LYS A 34 -4.74 12.98 7.85
CA LYS A 34 -5.04 12.75 9.27
C LYS A 34 -4.48 11.41 9.77
N GLY A 35 -3.83 10.62 8.91
CA GLY A 35 -3.31 9.30 9.23
C GLY A 35 -4.36 8.18 9.24
N SER A 36 -5.58 8.45 8.73
CA SER A 36 -6.62 7.43 8.59
C SER A 36 -6.43 6.62 7.32
N LEU A 37 -6.75 5.32 7.38
CA LEU A 37 -6.73 4.44 6.21
C LEU A 37 -7.66 4.97 5.12
N LEU A 38 -7.15 5.09 3.90
CA LEU A 38 -7.96 5.44 2.73
C LEU A 38 -8.93 4.30 2.39
N SER A 39 -10.02 4.62 1.69
CA SER A 39 -10.93 3.59 1.18
C SER A 39 -10.23 2.66 0.19
N TYR A 40 -10.77 1.45 0.02
CA TYR A 40 -10.27 0.48 -0.96
C TYR A 40 -10.16 1.10 -2.36
N GLU A 41 -11.20 1.82 -2.81
CA GLU A 41 -11.25 2.47 -4.12
C GLU A 41 -10.16 3.55 -4.28
N GLU A 42 -9.90 4.32 -3.23
CA GLU A 42 -8.86 5.35 -3.25
C GLU A 42 -7.45 4.75 -3.27
N VAL A 43 -7.19 3.69 -2.50
CA VAL A 43 -5.91 2.98 -2.56
C VAL A 43 -5.73 2.30 -3.92
N HIS A 44 -6.78 1.66 -4.45
CA HIS A 44 -6.77 1.06 -5.78
C HIS A 44 -6.44 2.10 -6.86
N ARG A 45 -7.17 3.21 -6.91
CA ARG A 45 -6.91 4.30 -7.88
C ARG A 45 -5.48 4.83 -7.77
N ARG A 46 -4.98 5.07 -6.55
CA ARG A 46 -3.61 5.56 -6.33
C ARG A 46 -2.57 4.54 -6.80
N LEU A 47 -2.77 3.25 -6.53
CA LEU A 47 -1.87 2.20 -7.01
C LEU A 47 -1.84 2.15 -8.54
N VAL A 48 -3.01 2.20 -9.18
CA VAL A 48 -3.13 2.23 -10.65
C VAL A 48 -2.37 3.43 -11.21
N GLU A 49 -2.69 4.64 -10.76
CA GLU A 49 -2.17 5.86 -11.36
C GLU A 49 -0.71 6.14 -11.04
N LYS A 50 -0.30 5.95 -9.77
CA LYS A 50 1.01 6.38 -9.29
C LYS A 50 2.05 5.28 -9.35
N GLU A 51 1.70 4.07 -8.94
CA GLU A 51 2.65 2.97 -8.91
C GLU A 51 2.71 2.26 -10.26
N PHE A 52 1.61 1.67 -10.74
CA PHE A 52 1.64 0.83 -11.93
C PHE A 52 1.73 1.61 -13.23
N MET A 53 0.92 2.67 -13.40
CA MET A 53 1.04 3.53 -14.59
C MET A 53 2.23 4.47 -14.46
N GLY A 54 2.30 5.24 -13.36
CA GLY A 54 3.29 6.30 -13.19
C GLY A 54 4.74 5.82 -13.07
N ARG A 55 5.00 4.81 -12.22
CA ARG A 55 6.37 4.31 -11.99
C ARG A 55 6.73 3.13 -12.88
N ASN A 56 5.79 2.23 -13.13
CA ASN A 56 6.08 1.00 -13.90
C ASN A 56 5.73 1.12 -15.39
N GLY A 57 5.13 2.23 -15.83
CA GLY A 57 4.81 2.47 -17.25
C GLY A 57 3.75 1.51 -17.80
N MET A 58 2.94 0.89 -16.95
CA MET A 58 1.90 -0.05 -17.39
C MET A 58 0.74 0.69 -18.04
N GLN A 59 0.10 0.04 -19.03
CA GLN A 59 -1.17 0.54 -19.56
C GLN A 59 -2.29 0.36 -18.53
N ARG A 60 -3.30 1.23 -18.57
CA ARG A 60 -4.36 1.31 -17.54
C ARG A 60 -5.00 -0.03 -17.22
N GLU A 61 -5.41 -0.79 -18.23
CA GLU A 61 -6.11 -2.06 -18.02
C GLU A 61 -5.23 -3.10 -17.29
N GLN A 62 -3.95 -3.16 -17.64
CA GLN A 62 -2.96 -4.01 -16.97
C GLN A 62 -2.65 -3.51 -15.56
N ALA A 63 -2.58 -2.19 -15.37
CA ALA A 63 -2.37 -1.56 -14.08
C ALA A 63 -3.52 -1.83 -13.10
N GLU A 64 -4.77 -1.82 -13.56
CA GLU A 64 -5.95 -2.15 -12.74
C GLU A 64 -5.97 -3.62 -12.31
N VAL A 65 -5.60 -4.54 -13.20
CA VAL A 65 -5.43 -5.96 -12.83
C VAL A 65 -4.29 -6.12 -11.82
N ALA A 66 -3.14 -5.48 -12.06
CA ALA A 66 -2.00 -5.53 -11.16
C ALA A 66 -2.31 -4.92 -9.78
N ALA A 67 -3.06 -3.81 -9.74
CA ALA A 67 -3.48 -3.17 -8.50
C ALA A 67 -4.42 -4.06 -7.68
N ARG A 68 -5.43 -4.68 -8.30
CA ARG A 68 -6.31 -5.64 -7.62
C ARG A 68 -5.54 -6.84 -7.07
N ASN A 69 -4.59 -7.38 -7.85
CA ASN A 69 -3.74 -8.48 -7.43
C ASN A 69 -2.77 -8.09 -6.30
N ALA A 70 -2.29 -6.85 -6.29
CA ALA A 70 -1.47 -6.33 -5.20
C ALA A 70 -2.32 -6.19 -3.93
N LEU A 71 -3.48 -5.54 -4.02
CA LEU A 71 -4.40 -5.35 -2.91
C LEU A 71 -4.83 -6.68 -2.28
N SER A 72 -5.16 -7.70 -3.07
CA SER A 72 -5.59 -9.00 -2.53
C SER A 72 -4.55 -9.69 -1.63
N ARG A 73 -3.27 -9.30 -1.76
CA ARG A 73 -2.15 -9.80 -0.96
C ARG A 73 -1.79 -8.92 0.23
N MET A 74 -2.37 -7.73 0.32
CA MET A 74 -2.08 -6.75 1.36
C MET A 74 -2.85 -7.07 2.66
N PRO A 75 -2.26 -6.85 3.84
CA PRO A 75 -2.85 -7.24 5.11
C PRO A 75 -4.27 -6.70 5.36
N ALA A 76 -4.53 -5.42 5.08
CA ALA A 76 -5.85 -4.82 5.32
C ALA A 76 -6.93 -5.26 4.34
N TRP A 77 -6.54 -5.76 3.17
CA TRP A 77 -7.47 -6.05 2.08
C TRP A 77 -7.57 -7.56 1.77
N LYS A 78 -6.78 -8.39 2.47
CA LYS A 78 -6.88 -9.85 2.35
C LYS A 78 -8.27 -10.30 2.85
N GLY A 79 -8.96 -11.11 2.06
CA GLY A 79 -10.32 -11.57 2.36
C GLY A 79 -11.44 -10.87 1.58
N GLY A 80 -11.09 -9.98 0.65
CA GLY A 80 -12.03 -9.30 -0.26
C GLY A 80 -12.46 -7.93 0.28
N ALA A 81 -12.72 -6.99 -0.63
CA ALA A 81 -13.30 -5.68 -0.30
C ALA A 81 -14.63 -5.90 0.44
N ARG A 82 -14.63 -5.61 1.74
CA ARG A 82 -15.85 -5.55 2.55
C ARG A 82 -16.40 -4.13 2.55
#